data_AF-A0A3P8X9S1-F1
#
_entry.id   AF-A0A3P8X9S1-F1
#
_cell.length_a   1.000
_cell.length_b   1.000
_cell.length_c   1.000
_cell.angle_alpha   90.00
_cell.angle_beta   90.00
_cell.angle_gamma   90.00
#
_symmetry.space_group_name_H-M   'P 1'
#
loop_
_entity.id
_entity.type
_entity.pdbx_description
1 polymer ?
#
loop_
_entity_poly.entity_id
_entity_poly.type
_entity_poly.pdbx_seq_one_letter_code
_entity_poly.pdbx_strand_id
1 'polypeptide(L)'
;MCNMTFEEASGENSTERMDSVATALEKVLSSALPQGCITVGVYEAAKSLNVDPDNVVLCLLAADEEQVEDVALQIHFTLIQAFCCENDINILRVNNTRRLAEILGGGKPGGDDHTPVTQSGT
;
A
#
# COMPACT_ATOMS: atom_id res chain seq x y z
N MET A 1 -2.64 -25.58 13.99
CA MET A 1 -2.90 -26.01 12.59
C MET A 1 -4.20 -25.36 12.15
N CYS A 2 -4.14 -24.35 11.29
CA CYS A 2 -5.35 -23.69 10.78
C CYS A 2 -5.87 -24.49 9.59
N ASN A 3 -7.08 -25.03 9.71
CA ASN A 3 -7.73 -25.90 8.75
C ASN A 3 -8.36 -25.04 7.64
N MET A 4 -7.78 -25.00 6.44
CA MET A 4 -8.33 -24.28 5.29
C MET A 4 -9.14 -25.24 4.41
N THR A 5 -10.46 -25.06 4.39
CA THR A 5 -11.30 -25.51 3.27
C THR A 5 -12.26 -24.37 3.00
N PHE A 6 -11.94 -23.55 1.99
CA PHE A 6 -12.83 -22.52 1.50
C PHE A 6 -13.53 -23.06 0.25
N GLU A 7 -14.82 -23.33 0.40
CA GLU A 7 -15.72 -23.79 -0.65
C GLU A 7 -16.01 -22.65 -1.63
N GLU A 8 -15.91 -22.96 -2.92
CA GLU A 8 -16.10 -22.07 -4.06
C GLU A 8 -17.55 -21.53 -4.09
N ALA A 9 -17.73 -20.23 -3.95
CA ALA A 9 -19.01 -19.56 -4.21
C ALA A 9 -18.94 -18.81 -5.55
N SER A 10 -19.40 -19.49 -6.60
CA SER A 10 -19.67 -18.91 -7.92
C SER A 10 -20.79 -17.86 -7.85
N GLY A 11 -20.65 -16.74 -8.56
CA GLY A 11 -21.78 -15.84 -8.84
C GLY A 11 -21.39 -14.43 -9.29
N GLU A 12 -22.09 -13.94 -10.32
CA GLU A 12 -22.09 -12.57 -10.91
C GLU A 12 -22.18 -11.39 -9.92
N ASN A 13 -22.39 -11.66 -8.62
CA ASN A 13 -22.42 -10.70 -7.52
C ASN A 13 -21.00 -10.32 -7.00
N SER A 14 -19.97 -11.06 -7.42
CA SER A 14 -18.59 -10.88 -6.92
C SER A 14 -17.95 -9.57 -7.41
N THR A 15 -18.24 -9.19 -8.66
CA THR A 15 -17.73 -7.96 -9.29
C THR A 15 -18.38 -6.70 -8.72
N GLU A 16 -19.69 -6.70 -8.49
CA GLU A 16 -20.40 -5.57 -7.85
C GLU A 16 -19.92 -5.35 -6.40
N ARG A 17 -19.65 -6.43 -5.67
CA ARG A 17 -19.07 -6.34 -4.32
C ARG A 17 -17.65 -5.79 -4.34
N MET A 18 -16.80 -6.21 -5.28
CA MET A 18 -15.43 -5.69 -5.40
C MET A 18 -15.40 -4.22 -5.81
N ASP A 19 -16.33 -3.75 -6.66
CA ASP A 19 -16.46 -2.34 -7.01
C ASP A 19 -16.87 -1.47 -5.80
N SER A 20 -17.79 -1.99 -4.97
CA SER A 20 -18.16 -1.37 -3.71
C SER A 20 -16.98 -1.25 -2.73
N VAL A 21 -16.15 -2.29 -2.63
CA VAL A 21 -14.92 -2.29 -1.81
C VAL A 21 -13.93 -1.24 -2.31
N ALA A 22 -13.71 -1.18 -3.64
CA ALA A 22 -12.85 -0.17 -4.23
C ALA A 22 -13.35 1.24 -3.91
N THR A 23 -14.64 1.50 -4.12
CA THR A 23 -15.26 2.81 -3.84
C THR A 23 -15.17 3.18 -2.35
N ALA A 24 -15.38 2.22 -1.45
CA ALA A 24 -15.24 2.45 -0.01
C ALA A 24 -13.79 2.79 0.37
N LEU A 25 -12.83 2.05 -0.19
CA LEU A 25 -11.40 2.31 0.02
C LEU A 25 -11.01 3.72 -0.46
N GLU A 26 -11.47 4.13 -1.64
CA GLU A 26 -11.22 5.49 -2.16
C GLU A 26 -11.76 6.57 -1.22
N LYS A 27 -12.97 6.38 -0.68
CA LYS A 27 -13.57 7.31 0.29
C LYS A 27 -12.77 7.40 1.59
N VAL A 28 -12.33 6.25 2.11
CA VAL A 28 -11.51 6.20 3.32
C VAL A 28 -10.19 6.93 3.09
N LEU A 29 -9.50 6.65 1.99
CA LEU A 29 -8.24 7.32 1.65
C LEU A 29 -8.42 8.82 1.44
N SER A 30 -9.47 9.23 0.73
CA SER A 30 -9.78 10.64 0.50
C SER A 30 -10.09 11.41 1.80
N SER A 31 -10.66 10.72 2.80
CA SER A 31 -10.96 11.31 4.12
C SER A 31 -9.76 11.29 5.07
N ALA A 32 -8.89 10.28 4.96
CA ALA A 32 -7.70 10.10 5.78
C ALA A 32 -6.54 11.01 5.34
N LEU A 33 -6.43 11.31 4.05
CA LEU A 33 -5.38 12.16 3.49
C LEU A 33 -5.28 13.55 4.18
N PRO A 34 -6.37 14.34 4.33
CA PRO A 34 -6.32 15.64 5.01
C PRO A 34 -6.10 15.53 6.53
N GLN A 35 -6.32 14.35 7.13
CA GLN A 35 -6.08 14.11 8.56
C GLN A 35 -4.60 13.80 8.85
N GLY A 36 -3.79 13.58 7.82
CA GLY A 36 -2.36 13.27 7.97
C GLY A 36 -2.08 11.89 8.56
N CYS A 37 -3.04 10.96 8.50
CA CYS A 37 -2.91 9.61 9.05
C CYS A 37 -2.50 8.56 8.00
N ILE A 38 -2.07 8.98 6.81
CA ILE A 38 -1.60 8.09 5.75
C ILE A 38 -0.07 8.19 5.65
N THR A 39 0.61 7.05 5.71
CA THR A 39 2.02 6.90 5.37
C THR A 39 2.13 6.34 3.95
N VAL A 40 2.88 6.99 3.06
CA VAL A 40 3.05 6.55 1.66
C VAL A 40 4.49 6.12 1.44
N GLY A 41 4.67 4.92 0.88
CA GLY A 41 5.97 4.34 0.56
C GLY A 41 6.30 3.13 1.44
N VAL A 42 6.98 2.15 0.83
CA VAL A 42 7.26 0.85 1.46
C VAL A 42 8.20 0.98 2.66
N TYR A 43 9.24 1.81 2.53
CA TYR A 43 10.22 2.02 3.59
C TYR A 43 9.62 2.78 4.79
N GLU A 44 8.87 3.85 4.52
CA GLU A 44 8.20 4.63 5.57
C GLU A 44 7.12 3.80 6.28
N ALA A 45 6.36 2.98 5.54
CA ALA A 45 5.41 2.05 6.12
C ALA A 45 6.10 1.02 7.01
N ALA A 46 7.20 0.41 6.56
CA ALA A 46 7.97 -0.54 7.36
C ALA A 46 8.54 0.10 8.63
N LYS A 47 8.98 1.36 8.56
CA LYS A 47 9.43 2.11 9.73
C LYS A 47 8.30 2.37 10.71
N SER A 48 7.13 2.82 10.25
CA SER A 48 5.96 3.05 11.11
C SER A 48 5.51 1.76 11.80
N LEU A 49 5.45 0.65 11.05
CA LEU A 49 5.14 -0.68 11.59
C LEU A 49 6.15 -1.14 12.65
N ASN A 50 7.43 -0.81 12.49
CA ASN A 50 8.46 -1.17 13.47
C ASN A 50 8.47 -0.26 14.71
N VAL A 51 8.01 0.99 14.59
CA VAL A 51 7.97 1.94 15.71
C VAL A 51 6.72 1.72 16.57
N ASP A 52 5.54 1.68 15.94
CA ASP A 52 4.27 1.56 16.63
C ASP A 52 3.23 0.85 15.75
N PRO A 53 3.15 -0.50 15.79
CA PRO A 53 2.22 -1.26 14.97
C PRO A 53 0.77 -1.14 15.44
N ASP A 54 0.53 -0.81 16.72
CA ASP A 54 -0.81 -0.69 17.31
C ASP A 54 -1.60 0.48 16.71
N ASN A 55 -0.90 1.55 16.33
CA ASN A 55 -1.50 2.70 15.66
C ASN A 55 -1.74 2.49 14.15
N VAL A 56 -1.40 1.32 13.58
CA VAL A 56 -1.60 1.00 12.17
C VAL A 56 -2.82 0.10 12.00
N VAL A 57 -3.91 0.65 11.45
CA VAL A 57 -5.18 -0.09 11.28
C VAL A 57 -5.32 -0.80 9.93
N LEU A 58 -4.61 -0.31 8.92
CA LEU A 58 -4.73 -0.76 7.54
C LEU A 58 -3.41 -0.60 6.78
N CYS A 59 -2.97 -1.66 6.10
CA CYS A 59 -1.82 -1.64 5.20
C CYS A 59 -2.28 -1.90 3.76
N LEU A 60 -1.81 -1.08 2.82
CA LEU A 60 -2.12 -1.20 1.39
C LEU A 60 -0.85 -1.52 0.61
N LEU A 61 -0.81 -2.70 0.00
CA LEU A 61 0.25 -3.12 -0.91
C LEU A 61 -0.19 -2.89 -2.34
N ALA A 62 0.42 -1.91 -3.00
CA ALA A 62 0.13 -1.58 -4.39
C ALA A 62 1.26 -2.07 -5.29
N ALA A 63 0.96 -2.99 -6.21
CA ALA A 63 1.93 -3.59 -7.10
C ALA A 63 1.31 -3.84 -8.49
N ASP A 64 1.84 -3.17 -9.53
CA ASP A 64 1.51 -3.47 -10.92
C ASP A 64 2.39 -4.59 -11.48
N GLU A 65 2.07 -5.03 -12.69
CA GLU A 65 2.72 -6.16 -13.37
C GLU A 65 4.22 -5.88 -13.67
N GLU A 66 4.59 -4.63 -13.97
CA GLU A 66 5.99 -4.21 -14.15
C GLU A 66 6.81 -4.29 -12.84
N GLN A 67 6.16 -4.19 -11.69
CA GLN A 67 6.82 -4.25 -10.37
C GLN A 67 7.03 -5.70 -9.88
N VAL A 68 6.63 -6.69 -10.67
CA VAL A 68 6.86 -8.11 -10.39
C VAL A 68 8.33 -8.50 -10.65
N GLU A 69 9.03 -7.77 -11.52
CA GLU A 69 10.44 -8.01 -11.84
C GLU A 69 11.40 -7.49 -10.76
N ASP A 70 10.95 -6.56 -9.90
CA ASP A 70 11.76 -6.04 -8.80
C ASP A 70 11.73 -6.97 -7.58
N VAL A 71 12.70 -7.90 -7.55
CA VAL A 71 12.84 -8.89 -6.47
C VAL A 71 12.97 -8.23 -5.10
N ALA A 72 13.64 -7.08 -5.00
CA ALA A 72 13.84 -6.39 -3.73
C ALA A 72 12.52 -5.85 -3.16
N LEU A 73 11.67 -5.30 -4.03
CA LEU A 73 10.34 -4.83 -3.68
C LEU A 73 9.41 -6.00 -3.29
N GLN A 74 9.49 -7.13 -4.00
CA GLN A 74 8.74 -8.34 -3.66
C GLN A 74 9.14 -8.89 -2.28
N ILE A 75 10.43 -8.84 -1.93
CA ILE A 75 10.90 -9.21 -0.59
C ILE A 75 10.29 -8.28 0.47
N HIS A 76 10.29 -6.96 0.25
CA HIS A 76 9.69 -6.02 1.20
C HIS A 76 8.18 -6.24 1.37
N PHE A 77 7.45 -6.46 0.28
CA PHE A 77 6.03 -6.79 0.36
C PHE A 77 5.78 -8.07 1.14
N THR A 78 6.60 -9.09 0.95
CA THR A 78 6.52 -10.34 1.71
C THR A 78 6.78 -10.11 3.20
N LEU A 79 7.81 -9.33 3.55
CA LEU A 79 8.16 -9.03 4.94
C LEU A 79 7.05 -8.22 5.63
N ILE A 80 6.54 -7.17 4.96
CA ILE A 80 5.45 -6.34 5.50
C ILE A 80 4.18 -7.18 5.66
N GLN A 81 3.86 -8.03 4.69
CA GLN A 81 2.69 -8.92 4.78
C GLN A 81 2.80 -9.87 5.97
N ALA A 82 3.97 -10.49 6.17
CA ALA A 82 4.22 -11.35 7.32
C ALA A 82 4.03 -10.58 8.63
N PHE A 83 4.66 -9.41 8.74
CA PHE A 83 4.57 -8.57 9.93
C PHE A 83 3.14 -8.11 10.24
N CYS A 84 2.39 -7.65 9.25
CA CYS A 84 1.00 -7.24 9.43
C CYS A 84 0.12 -8.42 9.86
N CYS A 85 0.33 -9.62 9.32
CA CYS A 85 -0.38 -10.82 9.75
C CYS A 85 -0.06 -11.23 11.19
N GLU A 86 1.19 -11.06 11.65
CA GLU A 86 1.59 -11.37 13.02
C GLU A 86 1.04 -10.37 14.05
N ASN A 87 0.75 -9.14 13.63
CA ASN A 87 0.25 -8.07 14.50
C ASN A 87 -1.27 -7.79 14.31
N ASP A 88 -2.01 -8.68 13.64
CA ASP A 88 -3.45 -8.53 13.37
C ASP A 88 -3.82 -7.23 12.63
N ILE A 89 -2.92 -6.72 11.78
CA ILE A 89 -3.15 -5.53 10.95
C ILE A 89 -3.80 -5.94 9.63
N ASN A 90 -4.92 -5.30 9.29
CA ASN A 90 -5.61 -5.57 8.04
C ASN A 90 -4.75 -5.17 6.84
N ILE A 91 -4.56 -6.10 5.89
CA ILE A 91 -3.76 -5.85 4.69
C ILE A 91 -4.59 -6.07 3.42
N LEU A 92 -4.51 -5.12 2.48
CA LEU A 92 -5.12 -5.22 1.16
C LEU A 92 -4.07 -5.08 0.07
N ARG A 93 -4.17 -5.94 -0.95
CA ARG A 93 -3.37 -5.84 -2.17
C ARG A 93 -4.19 -5.21 -3.27
N VAL A 94 -3.64 -4.19 -3.93
CA VAL A 94 -4.27 -3.49 -5.05
C VAL A 94 -3.34 -3.49 -6.26
N ASN A 95 -3.93 -3.68 -7.43
CA ASN A 95 -3.19 -3.86 -8.69
C ASN A 95 -3.09 -2.58 -9.51
N ASN A 96 -3.74 -1.49 -9.08
CA ASN A 96 -3.81 -0.24 -9.82
C ASN A 96 -3.10 0.87 -9.03
N THR A 97 -1.76 0.90 -9.07
CA THR A 97 -1.00 1.93 -8.34
C THR A 97 -1.30 3.33 -8.87
N ARG A 98 -1.59 3.46 -10.17
CA ARG A 98 -1.87 4.75 -10.82
C ARG A 98 -3.10 5.43 -10.24
N ARG A 99 -4.22 4.70 -10.11
CA ARG A 99 -5.45 5.23 -9.51
C ARG A 99 -5.23 5.58 -8.03
N LEU A 100 -4.51 4.73 -7.30
CA LEU A 100 -4.14 4.98 -5.91
C LEU A 100 -3.33 6.29 -5.76
N ALA A 101 -2.37 6.52 -6.66
CA ALA A 101 -1.58 7.74 -6.69
C ALA A 101 -2.44 8.97 -6.98
N GLU A 102 -3.41 8.90 -7.89
CA GLU A 102 -4.35 9.99 -8.16
C GLU A 102 -5.17 10.37 -6.91
N ILE A 103 -5.67 9.39 -6.16
CA ILE A 103 -6.45 9.61 -4.93
C ILE A 103 -5.61 10.24 -3.82
N LEU A 104 -4.36 9.80 -3.68
CA LEU A 104 -3.42 10.31 -2.69
C LEU A 104 -2.85 11.69 -3.07
N GLY A 105 -3.26 12.28 -4.20
CA GLY A 105 -2.72 13.54 -4.72
C GLY A 105 -1.27 13.41 -5.23
N GLY A 106 -0.80 12.18 -5.42
CA GLY A 106 0.55 11.80 -5.83
C GLY A 106 0.79 11.93 -7.32
N GLY A 107 0.59 13.13 -7.87
CA GLY A 107 1.08 13.50 -9.20
C GLY A 107 2.57 13.84 -9.19
N LYS A 108 3.45 12.99 -8.65
CA LYS A 108 4.87 12.99 -9.04
C LYS A 108 5.55 11.66 -8.71
N PRO A 109 5.97 10.86 -9.72
CA PRO A 109 7.00 9.86 -9.47
C PRO A 109 8.24 10.63 -9.03
N GLY A 110 8.62 10.47 -7.76
CA GLY A 110 9.89 10.97 -7.23
C GLY A 110 11.03 10.18 -7.84
N GLY A 111 11.35 10.47 -9.11
CA GLY A 111 12.70 10.32 -9.60
C GLY A 111 13.60 11.21 -8.75
N ASP A 112 14.69 10.60 -8.27
CA ASP A 112 15.95 11.24 -7.89
C ASP A 112 15.97 12.78 -7.90
N ASP A 113 15.83 13.39 -6.72
CA ASP A 113 16.37 14.73 -6.50
C ASP A 113 17.88 14.60 -6.36
N HIS A 114 18.57 14.50 -7.48
CA HIS A 114 19.97 14.92 -7.57
C HIS A 114 19.97 16.46 -7.58
N THR A 115 19.92 17.07 -6.39
CA THR A 115 20.21 18.50 -6.26
C THR A 115 21.67 18.77 -6.65
N PRO A 116 21.95 19.70 -7.59
CA PRO A 116 23.31 20.11 -7.87
C PRO A 116 23.84 20.95 -6.71
N VAL A 117 24.88 20.45 -6.04
CA VAL A 117 25.69 21.25 -5.12
C VAL A 117 26.29 22.43 -5.90
N THR A 118 25.73 23.61 -5.73
CA THR A 118 26.40 24.86 -6.13
C THR A 118 27.57 25.06 -5.18
N GLN A 119 28.78 24.74 -5.66
CA GLN A 119 30.00 25.17 -4.99
C GLN A 119 30.24 26.64 -5.33
N SER A 120 29.88 27.52 -4.39
CA SER A 120 30.42 28.87 -4.30
C SER A 120 31.89 28.77 -3.90
N GLY A 121 32.80 28.89 -4.85
CA GLY A 121 34.23 29.07 -4.62
C GLY A 121 34.60 30.54 -4.78
N THR A 122 35.10 31.14 -3.69
CA THR A 122 35.81 32.42 -3.61
C THR A 122 37.00 32.51 -4.55
#